data_AF-R2SNH4-F1
#
_entry.id   AF-R2SNH4-F1
#
_cell.length_a   1.000
_cell.length_b   1.000
_cell.length_c   1.000
_cell.angle_alpha   90.00
_cell.angle_beta   90.00
_cell.angle_gamma   90.00
#
_symmetry.space_group_name_H-M   'P 1'
#
loop_
_entity.id
_entity.type
_entity.pdbx_description
1 polymer ?
#
loop_
_entity_poly.entity_id
_entity_poly.type
_entity_poly.pdbx_seq_one_letter_code
_entity_poly.pdbx_strand_id
1 'polypeptide(L)'
;MKKIVLSLLVVGVTMSLAGCGSNKSSEEKSTDSSIEQTTEDTAAKEAEKMNQIAENLEDQGVEIKSYGNYLSFIREKGIDYDYFEVTFVFASSERRVIQVRLTLKGNIDGKEKEDLIYEVSKGRMVESSGDNTDIDALAEVLKSIDCSDKDLVEFAQWYHYDNK
;
A
#
# COMPACT_ATOMS: atom_id res chain seq x y z
N MET A 1 -28.04 8.99 -12.19
CA MET A 1 -28.37 7.63 -12.70
C MET A 1 -27.28 7.18 -13.66
N LYS A 2 -26.45 6.22 -13.23
CA LYS A 2 -25.81 5.17 -14.04
C LYS A 2 -25.34 4.11 -13.04
N LYS A 3 -25.88 2.91 -13.16
CA LYS A 3 -25.61 1.75 -12.31
C LYS A 3 -24.44 0.98 -12.92
N ILE A 4 -23.49 0.54 -12.10
CA ILE A 4 -22.60 -0.56 -12.47
C ILE A 4 -22.81 -1.63 -11.41
N VAL A 5 -23.48 -2.69 -11.83
CA VAL A 5 -23.69 -3.92 -11.05
C VAL A 5 -22.44 -4.75 -11.23
N LEU A 6 -21.69 -4.97 -10.15
CA LEU A 6 -20.58 -5.93 -10.16
C LEU A 6 -21.11 -7.27 -9.64
N SER A 7 -21.50 -8.11 -10.59
CA SER A 7 -21.92 -9.48 -10.35
C SER A 7 -20.68 -10.32 -10.01
N LEU A 8 -20.40 -10.55 -8.72
CA LEU A 8 -19.46 -11.59 -8.31
C LEU A 8 -20.18 -12.94 -8.34
N LEU A 9 -19.98 -13.65 -9.45
CA LEU A 9 -20.30 -15.06 -9.61
C LEU A 9 -18.99 -15.82 -9.46
N VAL A 10 -18.72 -16.35 -8.26
CA VAL A 10 -17.67 -17.36 -8.07
C VAL A 10 -18.35 -18.66 -7.63
N VAL A 11 -18.28 -19.59 -8.57
CA VAL A 11 -18.78 -20.96 -8.52
C VAL A 11 -18.03 -21.72 -7.43
N GLY A 12 -18.79 -22.42 -6.58
CA GLY A 12 -18.24 -23.29 -5.55
C GLY A 12 -17.43 -24.43 -6.13
N VAL A 13 -16.31 -24.73 -5.47
CA VAL A 13 -15.60 -26.00 -5.60
C VAL A 13 -15.61 -26.65 -4.22
N THR A 14 -16.56 -27.56 -4.00
CA THR A 14 -16.50 -28.52 -2.91
C THR A 14 -15.54 -29.63 -3.33
N MET A 15 -14.35 -29.69 -2.72
CA MET A 15 -13.52 -30.91 -2.74
C MET A 15 -13.72 -31.69 -1.45
N SER A 16 -14.44 -32.79 -1.59
CA SER A 16 -14.59 -33.86 -0.61
C SER A 16 -13.27 -34.63 -0.49
N LEU A 17 -12.61 -34.57 0.67
CA LEU A 17 -11.53 -35.49 1.01
C LEU A 17 -12.14 -36.75 1.65
N ALA A 18 -12.24 -37.82 0.85
CA ALA A 18 -12.39 -39.17 1.33
C ALA A 18 -11.31 -40.04 0.67
N GLY A 19 -10.46 -40.68 1.47
CA GLY A 19 -9.48 -41.64 0.96
C GLY A 19 -8.39 -42.01 1.96
N CYS A 20 -8.68 -42.97 2.84
CA CYS A 20 -7.71 -43.75 3.60
C CYS A 20 -6.66 -44.41 2.69
N GLY A 21 -5.41 -44.48 3.15
CA GLY A 21 -4.38 -45.28 2.51
C GLY A 21 -3.09 -45.36 3.35
N SER A 22 -3.12 -46.14 4.43
CA SER A 22 -1.90 -46.58 5.12
C SER A 22 -1.24 -47.70 4.31
N ASN A 23 -0.02 -47.49 3.82
CA ASN A 23 1.08 -48.47 3.90
C ASN A 23 2.43 -47.91 3.41
N LYS A 24 3.48 -48.37 4.10
CA LYS A 24 4.95 -48.28 3.83
C LYS A 24 5.28 -48.56 2.34
N SER A 25 6.36 -48.10 1.73
CA SER A 25 7.77 -48.07 2.16
C SER A 25 8.67 -47.26 1.20
N SER A 26 9.87 -46.95 1.71
CA SER A 26 11.18 -46.93 1.03
C SER A 26 11.53 -45.87 -0.03
N GLU A 27 12.54 -45.10 0.39
CA GLU A 27 13.77 -44.74 -0.34
C GLU A 27 13.80 -43.56 -1.32
N GLU A 28 14.89 -42.80 -1.10
CA GLU A 28 15.51 -41.77 -1.92
C GLU A 28 14.70 -40.47 -2.13
N LYS A 29 15.27 -39.34 -1.68
CA LYS A 29 15.99 -38.39 -2.56
C LYS A 29 16.11 -37.00 -1.91
N SER A 30 17.24 -36.36 -2.22
CA SER A 30 17.48 -34.91 -2.23
C SER A 30 17.27 -34.10 -0.95
N THR A 31 18.37 -33.87 -0.24
CA THR A 31 18.70 -32.54 0.28
C THR A 31 18.85 -31.56 -0.89
N ASP A 32 17.74 -30.97 -1.38
CA ASP A 32 17.77 -29.69 -2.12
C ASP A 32 16.36 -29.06 -2.28
N SER A 33 15.63 -28.85 -1.18
CA SER A 33 14.25 -28.31 -1.23
C SER A 33 14.01 -27.07 -0.37
N SER A 34 15.02 -26.57 0.35
CA SER A 34 14.77 -25.54 1.37
C SER A 34 14.87 -24.10 0.86
N ILE A 35 15.38 -23.86 -0.34
CA ILE A 35 15.64 -22.49 -0.82
C ILE A 35 14.43 -21.91 -1.57
N GLU A 36 13.86 -22.64 -2.55
CA GLU A 36 12.70 -22.18 -3.33
C GLU A 36 11.45 -21.95 -2.45
N GLN A 37 11.23 -22.82 -1.47
CA GLN A 37 10.07 -22.74 -0.58
C GLN A 37 10.10 -21.49 0.32
N THR A 38 11.29 -21.04 0.75
CA THR A 38 11.41 -19.85 1.62
C THR A 38 11.16 -18.53 0.89
N THR A 39 11.50 -18.46 -0.40
CA THR A 39 11.28 -17.27 -1.23
C THR A 39 9.82 -17.11 -1.62
N GLU A 40 9.12 -18.20 -1.95
CA GLU A 40 7.68 -18.17 -2.23
C GLU A 40 6.87 -17.80 -0.98
N ASP A 41 7.21 -18.38 0.17
CA ASP A 41 6.56 -18.06 1.45
C ASP A 41 6.73 -16.58 1.84
N THR A 42 7.84 -15.95 1.45
CA THR A 42 8.11 -14.54 1.75
C THR A 42 7.31 -13.62 0.83
N ALA A 43 7.29 -13.88 -0.47
CA ALA A 43 6.53 -13.10 -1.44
C ALA A 43 5.02 -13.18 -1.19
N ALA A 44 4.51 -14.36 -0.83
CA ALA A 44 3.09 -14.53 -0.48
C ALA A 44 2.69 -13.70 0.75
N LYS A 45 3.53 -13.68 1.79
CA LYS A 45 3.29 -12.87 3.00
C LYS A 45 3.36 -11.38 2.73
N GLU A 46 4.28 -10.95 1.86
CA GLU A 46 4.38 -9.55 1.45
C GLU A 46 3.12 -9.12 0.69
N ALA A 47 2.68 -9.90 -0.30
CA ALA A 47 1.44 -9.63 -1.02
C ALA A 47 0.22 -9.58 -0.10
N GLU A 48 0.12 -10.50 0.88
CA GLU A 48 -0.95 -10.48 1.88
C GLU A 48 -0.94 -9.18 2.71
N LYS A 49 0.24 -8.75 3.18
CA LYS A 49 0.40 -7.46 3.88
C LYS A 49 -0.05 -6.29 3.01
N MET A 50 0.37 -6.24 1.74
CA MET A 50 0.04 -5.12 0.86
C MET A 50 -1.45 -5.07 0.51
N ASN A 51 -2.08 -6.22 0.35
CA ASN A 51 -3.54 -6.30 0.16
C ASN A 51 -4.28 -5.81 1.41
N GLN A 52 -3.83 -6.17 2.62
CA GLN A 52 -4.43 -5.64 3.86
C GLN A 52 -4.29 -4.12 3.97
N ILE A 53 -3.15 -3.55 3.54
CA ILE A 53 -2.98 -2.10 3.50
C ILE A 53 -3.93 -1.47 2.47
N ALA A 54 -4.07 -2.07 1.28
CA ALA A 54 -5.00 -1.58 0.26
C ALA A 54 -6.46 -1.57 0.74
N GLU A 55 -6.91 -2.68 1.36
CA GLU A 55 -8.25 -2.80 1.95
C GLU A 55 -8.48 -1.76 3.04
N ASN A 56 -7.52 -1.58 3.96
CA ASN A 56 -7.62 -0.55 4.99
C ASN A 56 -7.70 0.86 4.40
N LEU A 57 -6.89 1.19 3.40
CA LEU A 57 -6.95 2.49 2.73
C LEU A 57 -8.33 2.72 2.07
N GLU A 58 -8.88 1.71 1.41
CA GLU A 58 -10.22 1.77 0.81
C GLU A 58 -11.31 1.98 1.88
N ASP A 59 -11.26 1.24 2.99
CA ASP A 59 -12.17 1.38 4.13
C ASP A 59 -12.10 2.77 4.78
N GLN A 60 -10.92 3.39 4.76
CA GLN A 60 -10.69 4.77 5.22
C GLN A 60 -11.07 5.83 4.16
N GLY A 61 -11.62 5.41 3.02
CA GLY A 61 -12.08 6.29 1.94
C GLY A 61 -10.96 6.92 1.12
N VAL A 62 -9.77 6.30 1.09
CA VAL A 62 -8.62 6.78 0.32
C VAL A 62 -8.67 6.22 -1.10
N GLU A 63 -8.72 7.13 -2.08
CA GLU A 63 -8.56 6.81 -3.49
C GLU A 63 -7.06 6.76 -3.87
N ILE A 64 -6.68 5.79 -4.69
CA ILE A 64 -5.30 5.67 -5.22
C ILE A 64 -5.30 6.03 -6.70
N LYS A 65 -4.44 6.98 -7.11
CA LYS A 65 -4.27 7.41 -8.51
C LYS A 65 -2.81 7.30 -8.93
N SER A 66 -2.54 6.60 -10.04
CA SER A 66 -1.19 6.48 -10.60
C SER A 66 -1.09 7.25 -11.92
N TYR A 67 -0.06 8.08 -12.07
CA TYR A 67 0.24 8.81 -13.30
C TYR A 67 1.75 8.92 -13.52
N GLY A 68 2.27 8.25 -14.55
CA GLY A 68 3.70 8.26 -14.86
C GLY A 68 4.54 7.80 -13.66
N ASN A 69 5.38 8.70 -13.15
CA ASN A 69 6.26 8.50 -11.98
C ASN A 69 5.64 8.98 -10.66
N TYR A 70 4.33 9.16 -10.63
CA TYR A 70 3.59 9.63 -9.46
C TYR A 70 2.55 8.60 -9.04
N LEU A 71 2.37 8.47 -7.73
CA LEU A 71 1.26 7.76 -7.10
C LEU A 71 0.67 8.67 -6.02
N SER A 72 -0.61 8.96 -6.10
CA SER A 72 -1.32 9.84 -5.16
C SER A 72 -2.34 9.04 -4.36
N PHE A 73 -2.33 9.23 -3.05
CA PHE A 73 -3.36 8.74 -2.12
C PHE A 73 -4.20 9.94 -1.68
N ILE A 74 -5.48 9.94 -2.03
CA ILE A 74 -6.36 11.10 -1.93
C ILE A 74 -7.58 10.73 -1.09
N ARG A 75 -7.97 11.58 -0.14
CA ARG A 75 -9.24 11.43 0.57
C ARG A 75 -10.05 12.72 0.54
N GLU A 76 -11.33 12.66 0.20
CA GLU A 76 -12.28 13.80 0.19
C GLU A 76 -13.40 13.61 1.27
N LYS A 77 -13.12 13.91 2.56
CA LYS A 77 -13.97 14.10 3.81
C LYS A 77 -13.33 13.44 5.07
N GLY A 78 -13.44 13.90 6.34
CA GLY A 78 -14.51 14.63 7.07
C GLY A 78 -14.08 15.39 8.39
N ILE A 79 -14.98 16.28 8.84
CA ILE A 79 -15.18 17.06 10.10
C ILE A 79 -14.03 17.96 10.60
N ASP A 80 -12.78 17.49 10.72
CA ASP A 80 -11.66 18.34 11.20
C ASP A 80 -10.61 18.67 10.09
N TYR A 81 -10.36 17.76 9.14
CA TYR A 81 -9.70 18.01 7.83
C TYR A 81 -10.26 17.08 6.74
N ASP A 82 -10.80 17.63 5.64
CA ASP A 82 -11.62 16.95 4.63
C ASP A 82 -10.84 16.63 3.36
N TYR A 83 -9.60 17.08 3.24
CA TYR A 83 -8.80 16.72 2.08
C TYR A 83 -7.32 16.66 2.39
N PHE A 84 -6.75 15.50 2.09
CA PHE A 84 -5.32 15.35 1.91
C PHE A 84 -5.05 14.65 0.58
N GLU A 85 -3.89 14.96 0.02
CA GLU A 85 -3.26 14.18 -1.04
C GLU A 85 -1.81 13.89 -0.64
N VAL A 86 -1.48 12.61 -0.51
CA VAL A 86 -0.10 12.14 -0.33
C VAL A 86 0.41 11.66 -1.69
N THR A 87 1.30 12.44 -2.31
CA THR A 87 1.91 12.13 -3.60
C THR A 87 3.32 11.57 -3.41
N PHE A 88 3.53 10.34 -3.86
CA PHE A 88 4.82 9.65 -3.91
C PHE A 88 5.48 9.90 -5.27
N VAL A 89 6.70 10.45 -5.26
CA VAL A 89 7.50 10.69 -6.46
C VAL A 89 8.54 9.59 -6.62
N PHE A 90 8.51 8.93 -7.77
CA PHE A 90 9.38 7.81 -8.08
C PHE A 90 10.55 8.20 -8.98
N ALA A 91 11.75 7.77 -8.61
CA ALA A 91 12.87 7.73 -9.54
C ALA A 91 12.83 6.39 -10.29
N SER A 92 12.33 6.38 -11.52
CA SER A 92 12.14 5.14 -12.30
C SER A 92 13.43 4.34 -12.47
N SER A 93 14.57 5.02 -12.63
CA SER A 93 15.89 4.40 -12.75
C SER A 93 16.35 3.68 -11.48
N GLU A 94 15.83 4.08 -10.32
CA GLU A 94 16.25 3.55 -9.00
C GLU A 94 15.17 2.68 -8.35
N ARG A 95 14.00 2.56 -9.00
CA ARG A 95 12.83 1.81 -8.50
C ARG A 95 12.48 2.13 -7.05
N ARG A 96 12.56 3.41 -6.66
CA ARG A 96 12.25 3.86 -5.29
C ARG A 96 11.53 5.19 -5.26
N VAL A 97 10.83 5.42 -4.15
CA VAL A 97 10.32 6.75 -3.80
C VAL A 97 11.50 7.63 -3.38
N ILE A 98 11.59 8.82 -3.96
CA ILE A 98 12.63 9.80 -3.63
C ILE A 98 12.10 10.99 -2.83
N GLN A 99 10.81 11.27 -2.95
CA GLN A 99 10.16 12.41 -2.31
C GLN A 99 8.69 12.06 -2.06
N VAL A 100 8.14 12.56 -0.96
CA VAL A 100 6.71 12.52 -0.67
C VAL A 100 6.22 13.96 -0.51
N ARG A 101 5.11 14.29 -1.14
CA ARG A 101 4.44 15.58 -1.00
C ARG A 101 3.11 15.37 -0.32
N LEU A 102 2.83 16.16 0.71
CA LEU A 102 1.54 16.19 1.38
C LEU A 102 0.87 17.52 1.10
N THR A 103 -0.21 17.47 0.35
CA THR A 103 -1.10 18.61 0.13
C THR A 103 -2.27 18.50 1.08
N LEU A 104 -2.56 19.59 1.79
CA LEU A 104 -3.66 19.69 2.75
C LEU A 104 -4.59 20.82 2.33
N LYS A 105 -5.90 20.62 2.54
CA LYS A 105 -6.90 21.66 2.35
C LYS A 105 -7.76 21.78 3.60
N GLY A 106 -7.84 22.99 4.15
CA GLY A 106 -8.55 23.25 5.39
C GLY A 106 -10.07 23.17 5.21
N ASN A 107 -10.77 22.62 6.21
CA ASN A 107 -12.24 22.52 6.20
C ASN A 107 -12.98 23.84 6.21
N ILE A 108 -12.35 24.87 6.80
CA ILE A 108 -13.00 26.15 7.07
C ILE A 108 -12.79 27.14 5.92
N ASP A 109 -11.59 27.18 5.35
CA ASP A 109 -11.26 28.09 4.25
C ASP A 109 -11.39 27.45 2.87
N GLY A 110 -11.37 26.11 2.79
CA GLY A 110 -11.39 25.35 1.54
C GLY A 110 -10.19 25.70 0.64
N LYS A 111 -9.12 26.26 1.19
CA LYS A 111 -7.94 26.65 0.42
C LYS A 111 -6.86 25.59 0.55
N GLU A 112 -6.24 25.27 -0.58
CA GLU A 112 -5.03 24.47 -0.61
C GLU A 112 -3.93 25.23 0.12
N LYS A 113 -3.28 24.55 1.06
CA LYS A 113 -2.07 25.02 1.72
C LYS A 113 -0.87 24.77 0.81
N GLU A 114 0.24 25.45 1.10
CA GLU A 114 1.52 25.09 0.49
C GLU A 114 1.86 23.63 0.78
N ASP A 115 2.42 22.93 -0.21
CA ASP A 115 2.83 21.54 -0.07
C ASP A 115 3.84 21.38 1.06
N LEU A 116 3.67 20.30 1.82
CA LEU A 116 4.67 19.81 2.77
C LEU A 116 5.51 18.75 2.08
N ILE A 117 6.82 18.89 2.12
CA ILE A 117 7.76 18.09 1.32
C ILE A 117 8.66 17.27 2.23
N TYR A 118 8.61 15.96 2.06
CA TYR A 118 9.41 15.01 2.82
C TYR A 118 10.39 14.27 1.90
N GLU A 119 11.60 14.06 2.40
CA GLU A 119 12.53 13.10 1.81
C GLU A 119 12.16 11.68 2.24
N VAL A 120 12.63 10.69 1.47
CA VAL A 120 12.53 9.29 1.88
C VAL A 120 13.91 8.76 2.25
N SER A 121 14.09 8.40 3.52
CA SER A 121 15.32 7.82 4.04
C SER A 121 15.03 6.50 4.73
N LYS A 122 15.70 5.43 4.28
CA LYS A 122 15.53 4.06 4.81
C LYS A 122 14.05 3.61 4.83
N GLY A 123 13.31 3.97 3.79
CA GLY A 123 11.88 3.63 3.63
C GLY A 123 10.95 4.43 4.55
N ARG A 124 11.44 5.48 5.20
CA ARG A 124 10.65 6.35 6.08
C ARG A 124 10.59 7.76 5.54
N MET A 125 9.48 8.45 5.83
CA MET A 125 9.34 9.86 5.50
C MET A 125 10.11 10.67 6.55
N VAL A 126 10.99 11.56 6.11
CA VAL A 126 11.78 12.42 6.99
C VAL A 126 11.70 13.86 6.53
N GLU A 127 11.85 14.80 7.46
CA GLU A 127 11.86 16.22 7.15
C GLU A 127 13.01 16.55 6.18
N SER A 128 12.69 17.27 5.11
CA SER A 128 13.67 17.79 4.16
C SER A 128 14.30 19.08 4.69
N SER A 129 15.62 19.21 4.59
CA SER A 129 16.30 20.45 4.96
C SER A 129 16.12 21.51 3.86
N GLY A 130 15.35 22.56 4.15
CA GLY A 130 15.16 23.68 3.23
C GLY A 130 13.84 23.68 2.47
N ASP A 131 13.00 22.67 2.67
CA ASP A 131 11.62 22.68 2.22
C ASP A 131 10.65 22.96 3.38
N ASN A 132 9.41 23.29 3.02
CA ASN A 132 8.31 23.40 3.97
C ASN A 132 7.93 21.99 4.47
N THR A 133 7.95 21.78 5.78
CA THR A 133 7.67 20.50 6.44
C THR A 133 6.82 20.72 7.68
N ASP A 134 5.98 19.74 8.03
CA ASP A 134 5.18 19.75 9.27
C ASP A 134 4.92 18.31 9.71
N ILE A 135 5.81 17.80 10.56
CA ILE A 135 5.75 16.40 11.02
C ILE A 135 4.46 16.08 11.81
N ASP A 136 3.89 17.07 12.48
CA ASP A 136 2.65 16.90 13.25
C ASP A 136 1.48 16.73 12.29
N ALA A 137 1.41 17.53 11.23
CA ALA A 137 0.39 17.37 10.18
C ALA A 137 0.52 16.02 9.45
N LEU A 138 1.75 15.56 9.17
CA LEU A 138 1.95 14.22 8.63
C LEU A 138 1.47 13.13 9.59
N ALA A 139 1.78 13.25 10.88
CA ALA A 139 1.35 12.29 11.90
C ALA A 139 -0.18 12.23 12.02
N GLU A 140 -0.89 13.36 11.91
CA GLU A 140 -2.35 13.41 11.89
C GLU A 140 -2.93 12.67 10.68
N VAL A 141 -2.37 12.87 9.49
CA VAL A 141 -2.79 12.15 8.28
C VAL A 141 -2.58 10.65 8.44
N LEU A 142 -1.39 10.21 8.84
CA LEU A 142 -1.05 8.80 9.04
C LEU A 142 -1.96 8.12 10.07
N LYS A 143 -2.21 8.80 11.19
CA LYS A 143 -3.15 8.34 12.22
C LYS A 143 -4.58 8.22 11.69
N SER A 144 -5.00 9.15 10.83
CA SER A 144 -6.36 9.17 10.27
C SER A 144 -6.64 8.07 9.24
N ILE A 145 -5.60 7.37 8.77
CA ILE A 145 -5.70 6.22 7.86
C ILE A 145 -5.16 4.93 8.50
N ASP A 146 -4.87 4.96 9.80
CA ASP A 146 -4.29 3.86 10.57
C ASP A 146 -3.10 3.18 9.88
N CYS A 147 -2.17 3.98 9.33
CA CYS A 147 -1.03 3.48 8.59
C CYS A 147 0.26 4.17 9.04
N SER A 148 1.35 3.42 9.14
CA SER A 148 2.67 4.01 9.44
C SER A 148 3.29 4.61 8.18
N ASP A 149 4.14 5.62 8.35
CA ASP A 149 4.88 6.25 7.25
C ASP A 149 5.65 5.21 6.41
N LYS A 150 6.27 4.25 7.09
CA LYS A 150 7.04 3.17 6.48
C LYS A 150 6.14 2.22 5.69
N ASP A 151 5.03 1.77 6.28
CA ASP A 151 4.11 0.88 5.57
C ASP A 151 3.52 1.57 4.34
N LEU A 152 3.24 2.87 4.43
CA LEU A 152 2.73 3.64 3.31
C LEU A 152 3.77 3.79 2.18
N VAL A 153 5.05 4.00 2.51
CA VAL A 153 6.15 4.03 1.54
C VAL A 153 6.39 2.66 0.91
N GLU A 154 6.39 1.58 1.71
CA GLU A 154 6.53 0.20 1.22
C GLU A 154 5.37 -0.14 0.27
N PHE A 155 4.14 0.16 0.68
CA PHE A 155 2.95 -0.07 -0.13
C PHE A 155 2.98 0.75 -1.43
N ALA A 156 3.37 2.02 -1.38
CA ALA A 156 3.49 2.83 -2.59
C ALA A 156 4.50 2.24 -3.59
N GLN A 157 5.64 1.73 -3.10
CA GLN A 157 6.64 1.06 -3.95
C GLN A 157 6.10 -0.21 -4.58
N TRP A 158 5.50 -1.09 -3.78
CA TRP A 158 4.88 -2.32 -4.26
C TRP A 158 3.75 -2.04 -5.26
N TYR A 159 2.86 -1.10 -4.95
CA TYR A 159 1.74 -0.75 -5.84
C TYR A 159 2.21 -0.18 -7.18
N HIS A 160 3.27 0.64 -7.16
CA HIS A 160 3.79 1.25 -8.37
C HIS A 160 4.49 0.26 -9.32
N TYR A 161 5.23 -0.71 -8.77
CA TYR A 161 6.10 -1.59 -9.54
C TYR A 161 5.62 -3.03 -9.69
N ASP A 162 4.88 -3.55 -8.72
CA ASP A 162 4.61 -4.99 -8.59
C ASP A 162 3.10 -5.31 -8.66
N ASN A 163 2.22 -4.32 -8.46
CA ASN A 163 0.76 -4.46 -8.63
C ASN A 163 0.26 -4.08 -10.04
N LYS A 164 1.16 -3.82 -11.00
CA LYS A 164 0.80 -3.54 -12.41
C LYS A 164 0.87 -4.76 -13.31
#